data_AF-A0A674CPH9-F1
#
_entry.id   AF-A0A674CPH9-F1
#
_cell.length_a   1.000
_cell.length_b   1.000
_cell.length_c   1.000
_cell.angle_alpha   90.00
_cell.angle_beta   90.00
_cell.angle_gamma   90.00
#
_symmetry.space_group_name_H-M   'P 1'
#
loop_
_entity.id
_entity.type
_entity.pdbx_description
1 polymer ?
#
loop_
_entity_poly.entity_id
_entity_poly.type
_entity_poly.pdbx_seq_one_letter_code
_entity_poly.pdbx_strand_id
1 'polypeptide(L)'
;MRLTQFLLKNSSIPKQALVDRFSKFSPSPLSMKQFIDFGSANACEKTSFVFLRQELPVRLANIMKEIDFLPDKLLSTPSLQLLQSWYATSLMELAGFLEKDPDDKAILKKNRHNNVVPTMAQGVVEYKEAFGSDPVTNQNVQYFLDRFYMSRISTRMLMNQHSLIFDGSANPAHPKHIGTIDPDCDVTEVVKDAFDSSKMLCEQYYLTSPEIDITQVNAKGPDQPLRIVYVPSHLYHMLFELFKNAMRATVETHEMALHLPPVKVRVSLGSEDLTIKISDRGGGVPLRKIERLFSYMYSTAPSPVDVDNSRNAPLAGFGYGLPISRLYAKYFQGDLQLYSMEGYGTSAVIYLKALSSDSVERLPVYNQSAIRHYQTSNEADDWCMPSHTRSI
;
A
#
# COMPACT_ATOMS: atom_id res chain seq x y z
N MET A 1 35.29 -41.51 0.87
CA MET A 1 34.79 -40.20 0.37
C MET A 1 33.40 -40.28 -0.28
N ARG A 2 32.46 -41.13 0.19
CA ARG A 2 31.06 -41.14 -0.29
C ARG A 2 30.00 -41.21 0.82
N LEU A 3 30.39 -41.26 2.10
CA LEU A 3 29.46 -41.24 3.23
C LEU A 3 29.25 -39.85 3.84
N THR A 4 30.10 -38.86 3.53
CA THR A 4 29.97 -37.49 4.03
C THR A 4 29.02 -36.61 3.22
N GLN A 5 28.61 -37.05 2.01
CA GLN A 5 27.67 -36.30 1.15
C GLN A 5 26.19 -36.64 1.41
N PHE A 6 25.90 -37.74 2.10
CA PHE A 6 24.51 -38.16 2.36
C PHE A 6 23.96 -37.62 3.69
N LEU A 7 24.83 -37.18 4.61
CA LEU A 7 24.46 -36.62 5.91
C LEU A 7 24.24 -35.09 5.91
N LEU A 8 24.37 -34.43 4.75
CA LEU A 8 24.12 -32.99 4.57
C LEU A 8 22.77 -32.67 3.91
N LYS A 9 21.93 -33.68 3.64
CA LYS A 9 20.64 -33.49 2.94
C LYS A 9 19.46 -33.12 3.84
N ASN A 10 19.64 -33.00 5.16
CA ASN A 10 18.55 -32.72 6.11
C ASN A 10 18.88 -31.67 7.19
N SER A 11 19.93 -30.86 7.04
CA SER A 11 20.04 -29.63 7.83
C SER A 11 19.23 -28.54 7.14
N SER A 12 18.05 -28.23 7.68
CA SER A 12 17.30 -27.04 7.29
C SER A 12 18.24 -25.84 7.30
N ILE A 13 18.37 -25.13 6.18
CA ILE A 13 19.20 -23.92 6.12
C ILE A 13 18.63 -22.97 7.17
N PRO A 14 19.45 -22.47 8.13
CA PRO A 14 18.96 -21.56 9.16
C PRO A 14 18.29 -20.35 8.50
N LYS A 15 17.10 -19.96 8.99
CA LYS A 15 16.36 -18.76 8.54
C LYS A 15 17.30 -17.59 8.33
N GLN A 16 18.18 -17.34 9.30
CA GLN A 16 19.11 -16.21 9.26
C GLN A 16 20.05 -16.25 8.05
N ALA A 17 20.57 -17.43 7.71
CA ALA A 17 21.44 -17.60 6.54
C ALA A 17 20.69 -17.35 5.22
N LEU A 18 19.41 -17.71 5.14
CA LEU A 18 18.58 -17.39 3.98
C LEU A 18 18.34 -15.89 3.86
N VAL A 19 17.99 -15.23 4.97
CA VAL A 19 17.78 -13.77 5.01
C VAL A 19 19.07 -13.05 4.60
N ASP A 20 20.21 -13.39 5.20
CA ASP A 20 21.53 -12.79 4.90
C ASP A 20 21.96 -12.99 3.45
N ARG A 21 21.63 -14.14 2.85
CA ARG A 21 21.92 -14.42 1.45
C ARG A 21 21.05 -13.57 0.53
N PHE A 22 19.73 -13.61 0.73
CA PHE A 22 18.78 -13.01 -0.20
C PHE A 22 18.67 -11.49 -0.09
N SER A 23 18.93 -10.91 1.09
CA SER A 23 18.90 -9.47 1.30
C SER A 23 20.04 -8.72 0.59
N LYS A 24 21.06 -9.42 0.08
CA LYS A 24 22.16 -8.84 -0.70
C LYS A 24 21.78 -8.60 -2.16
N PHE A 25 20.73 -9.26 -2.65
CA PHE A 25 20.24 -9.04 -4.00
C PHE A 25 19.28 -7.86 -4.03
N SER A 26 19.33 -7.08 -5.11
CA SER A 26 18.37 -6.02 -5.36
C SER A 26 17.09 -6.61 -5.96
N PRO A 27 15.90 -6.24 -5.46
CA PRO A 27 14.63 -6.56 -6.11
C PRO A 27 14.60 -6.10 -7.57
N SER A 28 13.95 -6.90 -8.43
CA SER A 28 13.80 -6.61 -9.86
C SER A 28 12.46 -5.91 -10.10
N PRO A 29 12.43 -4.59 -10.39
CA PRO A 29 11.18 -3.90 -10.68
C PRO A 29 10.67 -4.24 -12.08
N LEU A 30 9.36 -4.43 -12.19
CA LEU A 30 8.65 -4.65 -13.45
C LEU A 30 7.77 -3.44 -13.80
N SER A 31 7.69 -3.12 -15.08
CA SER A 31 6.70 -2.17 -15.60
C SER A 31 5.34 -2.83 -15.83
N MET A 32 4.26 -2.04 -15.81
CA MET A 32 2.94 -2.51 -16.25
C MET A 32 2.99 -3.07 -17.67
N LYS A 33 3.79 -2.45 -18.55
CA LYS A 33 4.02 -2.96 -19.90
C LYS A 33 4.60 -4.38 -19.88
N GLN A 34 5.63 -4.66 -19.06
CA GLN A 34 6.19 -6.01 -18.94
C GLN A 34 5.18 -7.02 -18.39
N PHE A 35 4.34 -6.64 -17.41
CA PHE A 35 3.27 -7.52 -16.92
C PHE A 35 2.28 -7.88 -18.03
N ILE A 36 1.85 -6.91 -18.84
CA ILE A 36 0.94 -7.12 -19.96
C ILE A 36 1.58 -7.96 -21.06
N ASP A 37 2.77 -7.57 -21.52
CA ASP A 37 3.47 -8.26 -22.61
C ASP A 37 3.71 -9.74 -22.24
N PHE A 38 3.98 -10.02 -20.96
CA PHE A 38 4.05 -11.39 -20.44
C PHE A 38 2.70 -12.09 -20.44
N GLY A 39 1.66 -11.50 -19.84
CA GLY A 39 0.36 -12.16 -19.65
C GLY A 39 -0.50 -12.29 -20.90
N SER A 40 -0.31 -11.47 -21.93
CA SER A 40 -1.10 -11.50 -23.17
C SER A 40 -0.52 -12.40 -24.26
N ALA A 41 0.79 -12.31 -24.51
CA ALA A 41 1.41 -12.94 -25.69
C ALA A 41 2.33 -14.12 -25.34
N ASN A 42 2.92 -14.12 -24.14
CA ASN A 42 3.99 -15.03 -23.74
C ASN A 42 3.70 -15.75 -22.42
N ALA A 43 2.42 -15.96 -22.08
CA ALA A 43 2.02 -16.50 -20.79
C ALA A 43 2.54 -17.93 -20.63
N CYS A 44 3.70 -18.06 -19.96
CA CYS A 44 4.36 -19.31 -19.71
C CYS A 44 4.51 -19.49 -18.20
N GLU A 45 3.75 -20.43 -17.65
CA GLU A 45 3.74 -20.73 -16.22
C GLU A 45 5.15 -21.06 -15.71
N LYS A 46 5.92 -21.82 -16.50
CA LYS A 46 7.32 -22.19 -16.23
C LYS A 46 8.21 -20.96 -16.03
N THR A 47 8.14 -19.99 -16.95
CA THR A 47 8.91 -18.75 -16.86
C THR A 47 8.49 -17.92 -15.66
N SER A 48 7.18 -17.81 -15.40
CA SER A 48 6.65 -17.10 -14.23
C SER A 48 7.15 -17.73 -12.93
N PHE A 49 7.06 -19.06 -12.80
CA PHE A 49 7.51 -19.80 -11.64
C PHE A 49 9.02 -19.62 -11.40
N VAL A 50 9.84 -19.72 -12.45
CA VAL A 50 11.30 -19.55 -12.37
C VAL A 50 11.67 -18.14 -11.91
N PHE A 51 10.94 -17.12 -12.38
CA PHE A 51 11.12 -15.75 -11.90
C PHE A 51 10.70 -15.61 -10.42
N LEU A 52 9.50 -16.05 -10.05
CA LEU A 52 8.94 -15.85 -8.71
C LEU A 52 9.70 -16.58 -7.61
N ARG A 53 10.17 -17.81 -7.88
CA ARG A 53 10.96 -18.56 -6.88
C ARG A 53 12.30 -17.90 -6.55
N GLN A 54 12.79 -17.00 -7.43
CA GLN A 54 13.99 -16.20 -7.18
C GLN A 54 13.62 -14.83 -6.58
N GLU A 55 12.65 -14.14 -7.17
CA GLU A 55 12.29 -12.77 -6.83
C GLU A 55 11.57 -12.65 -5.47
N LEU A 56 10.65 -13.57 -5.13
CA LEU A 56 9.91 -13.49 -3.87
C LEU A 56 10.84 -13.62 -2.64
N PRO A 57 11.78 -14.58 -2.57
CA PRO A 57 12.78 -14.61 -1.51
C PRO A 57 13.59 -13.32 -1.37
N VAL A 58 13.97 -12.69 -2.49
CA VAL A 58 14.72 -11.43 -2.49
C VAL A 58 13.89 -10.31 -1.86
N ARG A 59 12.64 -10.12 -2.29
CA ARG A 59 11.75 -9.08 -1.75
C ARG A 59 11.45 -9.29 -0.26
N LEU A 60 11.21 -10.54 0.15
CA LEU A 60 10.97 -10.87 1.57
C LEU A 60 12.23 -10.66 2.42
N ALA A 61 13.39 -11.12 1.98
CA ALA A 61 14.62 -11.01 2.75
C ALA A 61 15.08 -9.55 2.92
N ASN A 62 14.92 -8.71 1.89
CA ASN A 62 15.21 -7.27 1.97
C ASN A 62 14.42 -6.62 3.10
N ILE A 63 13.09 -6.84 3.15
CA ILE A 63 12.27 -6.22 4.19
C ILE A 63 12.45 -6.88 5.57
N MET A 64 12.69 -8.20 5.62
CA MET A 64 13.00 -8.90 6.87
C MET A 64 14.28 -8.36 7.51
N LYS A 65 15.28 -7.95 6.71
CA LYS A 65 16.47 -7.28 7.25
C LYS A 65 16.21 -5.93 7.86
N GLU A 66 15.27 -5.17 7.31
CA GLU A 66 14.91 -3.87 7.85
C GLU A 66 14.09 -3.99 9.15
N ILE A 67 13.34 -5.09 9.32
CA ILE A 67 12.65 -5.38 10.59
C ILE A 67 13.66 -5.42 11.75
N ASP A 68 14.84 -6.02 11.53
CA ASP A 68 15.86 -6.16 12.57
C ASP A 68 16.40 -4.81 13.10
N PHE A 69 16.12 -3.69 12.42
CA PHE A 69 16.50 -2.34 12.85
C PHE A 69 15.41 -1.58 13.62
N LEU A 70 14.22 -2.18 13.78
CA LEU A 70 13.18 -1.60 14.62
C LEU A 70 13.57 -1.65 16.11
N PRO A 71 13.02 -0.76 16.95
CA PRO A 71 13.31 -0.78 18.38
C PRO A 71 12.99 -2.14 19.02
N ASP A 72 13.87 -2.62 19.90
CA ASP A 72 13.69 -3.92 20.60
C ASP A 72 12.32 -4.06 21.28
N LYS A 73 11.84 -2.96 21.86
CA LYS A 73 10.51 -2.87 22.49
C LYS A 73 9.35 -3.09 21.51
N LEU A 74 9.51 -2.62 20.27
CA LEU A 74 8.53 -2.88 19.21
C LEU A 74 8.68 -4.32 18.71
N LEU A 75 9.91 -4.81 18.53
CA LEU A 75 10.21 -6.21 18.16
C LEU A 75 9.67 -7.23 19.18
N SER A 76 9.59 -6.86 20.46
CA SER A 76 9.06 -7.72 21.52
C SER A 76 7.53 -7.78 21.57
N THR A 77 6.83 -6.97 20.77
CA THR A 77 5.35 -6.98 20.76
C THR A 77 4.83 -8.31 20.17
N PRO A 78 3.78 -8.93 20.76
CA PRO A 78 3.25 -10.20 20.27
C PRO A 78 2.87 -10.16 18.79
N SER A 79 2.29 -9.04 18.35
CA SER A 79 1.90 -8.84 16.95
C SER A 79 3.11 -8.85 15.99
N LEU A 80 4.23 -8.22 16.36
CA LEU A 80 5.41 -8.19 15.50
C LEU A 80 6.17 -9.52 15.50
N GLN A 81 6.21 -10.24 16.62
CA GLN A 81 6.74 -11.61 16.67
C GLN A 81 5.96 -12.56 15.76
N LEU A 82 4.62 -12.45 15.76
CA LEU A 82 3.75 -13.21 14.87
C LEU A 82 4.06 -12.91 13.39
N LEU A 83 4.20 -11.63 13.02
CA LEU A 83 4.58 -11.23 11.66
C LEU A 83 5.94 -11.79 11.24
N GLN A 84 6.95 -11.69 12.11
CA GLN A 84 8.27 -12.25 11.85
C GLN A 84 8.21 -13.76 11.61
N SER A 85 7.33 -14.48 12.32
CA SER A 85 7.11 -15.91 12.10
C SER A 85 6.52 -16.18 10.71
N TRP A 86 5.52 -15.41 10.27
CA TRP A 86 4.88 -15.61 8.95
C TRP A 86 5.85 -15.37 7.80
N TYR A 87 6.67 -14.32 7.88
CA TYR A 87 7.69 -14.01 6.88
C TYR A 87 8.80 -15.06 6.88
N ALA A 88 9.24 -15.53 8.06
CA ALA A 88 10.21 -16.62 8.17
C ALA A 88 9.71 -17.91 7.52
N THR A 89 8.49 -18.34 7.86
CA THR A 89 7.88 -19.55 7.27
C THR A 89 7.76 -19.40 5.76
N SER A 90 7.32 -18.25 5.27
CA SER A 90 7.17 -18.03 3.82
C SER A 90 8.50 -18.05 3.10
N LEU A 91 9.55 -17.47 3.66
CA LEU A 91 10.90 -17.52 3.09
C LEU A 91 11.45 -18.95 3.06
N MET A 92 11.27 -19.73 4.13
CA MET A 92 11.71 -21.13 4.19
C MET A 92 10.94 -22.01 3.19
N GLU A 93 9.62 -21.80 3.07
CA GLU A 93 8.80 -22.49 2.06
C GLU A 93 9.28 -22.15 0.64
N LEU A 94 9.48 -20.86 0.34
CA LEU A 94 9.98 -20.39 -0.96
C LEU A 94 11.38 -20.94 -1.28
N ALA A 95 12.27 -21.00 -0.28
CA ALA A 95 13.59 -21.59 -0.43
C ALA A 95 13.53 -23.07 -0.86
N GLY A 96 12.50 -23.79 -0.43
CA GLY A 96 12.23 -25.16 -0.86
C GLY A 96 11.87 -25.32 -2.35
N PHE A 97 11.62 -24.23 -3.08
CA PHE A 97 11.34 -24.25 -4.52
C PHE A 97 12.55 -23.89 -5.40
N LEU A 98 13.65 -23.41 -4.82
CA LEU A 98 14.82 -22.92 -5.56
C LEU A 98 15.41 -23.98 -6.48
N GLU A 99 15.44 -25.24 -6.03
CA GLU A 99 16.00 -26.38 -6.76
C GLU A 99 14.94 -27.31 -7.34
N LYS A 100 13.64 -26.98 -7.20
CA LYS A 100 12.56 -27.80 -7.75
C LYS A 100 12.49 -27.69 -9.26
N ASP A 101 12.03 -28.76 -9.90
CA ASP A 101 11.68 -28.69 -11.32
C ASP A 101 10.49 -27.74 -11.48
N PRO A 102 10.54 -26.78 -12.43
CA PRO A 102 9.38 -25.96 -12.75
C PRO A 102 8.13 -26.75 -13.20
N ASP A 103 8.27 -28.01 -13.59
CA ASP A 103 7.14 -28.87 -13.98
C ASP A 103 6.44 -29.50 -12.74
N ASP A 104 7.02 -29.36 -11.54
CA ASP A 104 6.38 -29.74 -10.28
C ASP A 104 5.31 -28.70 -9.93
N LYS A 105 4.02 -29.10 -10.00
CA LYS A 105 2.83 -28.26 -9.76
C LYS A 105 2.66 -27.78 -8.31
N ALA A 106 3.74 -27.64 -7.55
CA ALA A 106 3.69 -27.26 -6.16
C ALA A 106 3.29 -25.77 -6.05
N ILE A 107 2.04 -25.55 -5.63
CA ILE A 107 1.39 -24.24 -5.58
C ILE A 107 2.02 -23.35 -4.52
N LEU A 108 2.34 -22.10 -4.90
CA LEU A 108 2.66 -21.02 -3.96
C LEU A 108 1.40 -20.67 -3.13
N LYS A 109 1.36 -21.07 -1.86
CA LYS A 109 0.19 -20.85 -0.98
C LYS A 109 0.00 -19.35 -0.66
N LYS A 110 -1.23 -18.85 -0.84
CA LYS A 110 -1.59 -17.41 -0.82
C LYS A 110 -1.97 -16.82 0.54
N ASN A 111 -2.52 -17.62 1.45
CA ASN A 111 -3.44 -17.06 2.45
C ASN A 111 -2.78 -16.54 3.74
N ARG A 112 -1.49 -16.83 3.98
CA ARG A 112 -0.82 -16.48 5.25
C ARG A 112 -0.72 -14.97 5.48
N HIS A 113 -0.62 -14.19 4.41
CA HIS A 113 -0.32 -12.76 4.49
C HIS A 113 -1.54 -11.85 4.50
N ASN A 114 -2.77 -12.39 4.55
CA ASN A 114 -4.00 -11.59 4.50
C ASN A 114 -4.10 -10.58 5.65
N ASN A 115 -3.71 -10.98 6.86
CA ASN A 115 -3.84 -10.17 8.07
C ASN A 115 -2.59 -9.35 8.43
N VAL A 116 -1.59 -9.27 7.53
CA VAL A 116 -0.34 -8.55 7.83
C VAL A 116 -0.55 -7.07 8.13
N VAL A 117 -1.46 -6.39 7.43
CA VAL A 117 -1.73 -4.95 7.67
C VAL A 117 -2.33 -4.72 9.07
N PRO A 118 -3.47 -5.36 9.44
CA PRO A 118 -4.03 -5.17 10.77
C PRO A 118 -3.10 -5.66 11.89
N THR A 119 -2.38 -6.78 11.71
CA THR A 119 -1.42 -7.25 12.72
C THR A 119 -0.26 -6.26 12.90
N MET A 120 0.27 -5.67 11.83
CA MET A 120 1.35 -4.67 11.97
C MET A 120 0.84 -3.39 12.63
N ALA A 121 -0.37 -2.93 12.28
CA ALA A 121 -1.00 -1.80 12.95
C ALA A 121 -1.19 -2.07 14.46
N GLN A 122 -1.64 -3.27 14.81
CA GLN A 122 -1.79 -3.70 16.19
C GLN A 122 -0.46 -3.69 16.95
N GLY A 123 0.64 -4.17 16.36
CA GLY A 123 1.97 -4.11 16.99
C GLY A 123 2.47 -2.69 17.26
N VAL A 124 2.17 -1.74 16.37
CA VAL A 124 2.49 -0.32 16.58
C VAL A 124 1.63 0.30 17.68
N VAL A 125 0.36 -0.09 17.79
CA VAL A 125 -0.54 0.31 18.89
C VAL A 125 -0.04 -0.24 20.22
N GLU A 126 0.26 -1.54 20.30
CA GLU A 126 0.83 -2.22 21.48
C GLU A 126 2.09 -1.48 21.97
N TYR A 127 2.99 -1.12 21.05
CA TYR A 127 4.20 -0.37 21.37
C TYR A 127 3.90 1.04 21.91
N LYS A 128 3.03 1.79 21.22
CA LYS A 128 2.71 3.18 21.58
C LYS A 128 2.03 3.27 22.95
N GLU A 129 1.13 2.35 23.26
CA GLU A 129 0.42 2.31 24.53
C GLU A 129 1.35 1.93 25.70
N ALA A 130 2.27 0.99 25.48
CA ALA A 130 3.17 0.51 26.53
C ALA A 130 4.37 1.45 26.79
N PHE A 131 4.89 2.13 25.77
CA PHE A 131 6.18 2.83 25.86
C PHE A 131 6.13 4.31 25.46
N GLY A 132 4.97 4.81 25.02
CA GLY A 132 4.82 6.17 24.51
C GLY A 132 5.42 6.33 23.12
N SER A 133 5.73 7.57 22.75
CA SER A 133 6.30 7.90 21.44
C SER A 133 7.34 8.99 21.55
N ASP A 134 8.51 8.81 20.94
CA ASP A 134 9.50 9.86 20.74
C ASP A 134 9.67 10.17 19.24
N PRO A 135 10.11 11.39 18.86
CA PRO A 135 10.19 11.80 17.46
C PRO A 135 11.11 10.92 16.59
N VAL A 136 12.25 10.46 17.11
CA VAL A 136 13.22 9.65 16.35
C VAL A 136 12.64 8.29 16.05
N THR A 137 12.10 7.62 17.07
CA THR A 137 11.47 6.32 16.88
C THR A 137 10.28 6.42 15.92
N ASN A 138 9.46 7.46 16.03
CA ASN A 138 8.34 7.68 15.11
C ASN A 138 8.82 7.82 13.66
N GLN A 139 9.91 8.53 13.40
CA GLN A 139 10.49 8.67 12.07
C GLN A 139 11.01 7.33 11.52
N ASN A 140 11.72 6.56 12.34
CA ASN A 140 12.24 5.24 11.95
C ASN A 140 11.12 4.24 11.67
N VAL A 141 10.08 4.23 12.50
CA VAL A 141 8.88 3.39 12.31
C VAL A 141 8.12 3.83 11.06
N GLN A 142 7.96 5.14 10.81
CA GLN A 142 7.34 5.66 9.60
C GLN A 142 8.08 5.21 8.34
N TYR A 143 9.41 5.40 8.32
CA TYR A 143 10.28 4.99 7.21
C TYR A 143 10.18 3.49 6.94
N PHE A 144 10.22 2.68 8.01
CA PHE A 144 10.02 1.24 7.90
C PHE A 144 8.65 0.87 7.35
N LEU A 145 7.56 1.42 7.89
CA LEU A 145 6.19 1.04 7.51
C LEU A 145 5.90 1.35 6.05
N ASP A 146 6.36 2.50 5.54
CA ASP A 146 6.22 2.84 4.13
C ASP A 146 6.88 1.78 3.23
N ARG A 147 8.09 1.35 3.59
CA ARG A 147 8.85 0.34 2.85
C ARG A 147 8.25 -1.05 3.02
N PHE A 148 7.80 -1.39 4.21
CA PHE A 148 7.17 -2.67 4.53
C PHE A 148 5.89 -2.87 3.73
N TYR A 149 5.01 -1.88 3.72
CA TYR A 149 3.78 -1.97 2.95
C TYR A 149 4.00 -1.87 1.45
N MET A 150 4.99 -1.11 0.98
CA MET A 150 5.39 -1.13 -0.43
C MET A 150 5.88 -2.52 -0.87
N SER A 151 6.74 -3.15 -0.06
CA SER A 151 7.19 -4.53 -0.30
C SER A 151 6.00 -5.49 -0.36
N ARG A 152 5.04 -5.37 0.56
CA ARG A 152 3.82 -6.19 0.59
C ARG A 152 2.89 -5.98 -0.61
N ILE A 153 2.67 -4.74 -1.04
CA ILE A 153 1.91 -4.44 -2.27
C ILE A 153 2.56 -5.17 -3.45
N SER A 154 3.89 -5.11 -3.52
CA SER A 154 4.65 -5.71 -4.60
C SER A 154 4.61 -7.25 -4.63
N THR A 155 4.75 -7.92 -3.48
CA THR A 155 4.67 -9.38 -3.41
C THR A 155 3.26 -9.87 -3.69
N ARG A 156 2.24 -9.14 -3.21
CA ARG A 156 0.83 -9.42 -3.54
C ARG A 156 0.56 -9.24 -5.04
N MET A 157 1.13 -8.22 -5.68
CA MET A 157 1.01 -8.00 -7.12
C MET A 157 1.55 -9.21 -7.91
N LEU A 158 2.79 -9.62 -7.63
CA LEU A 158 3.43 -10.77 -8.27
C LEU A 158 2.63 -12.08 -8.08
N MET A 159 2.22 -12.37 -6.83
CA MET A 159 1.47 -13.57 -6.52
C MET A 159 0.09 -13.57 -7.18
N ASN A 160 -0.63 -12.46 -7.16
CA ASN A 160 -1.94 -12.36 -7.79
C ASN A 160 -1.86 -12.49 -9.31
N GLN A 161 -0.84 -11.90 -9.93
CA GLN A 161 -0.60 -12.01 -11.38
C GLN A 161 -0.40 -13.47 -11.80
N HIS A 162 0.54 -14.18 -11.18
CA HIS A 162 0.79 -15.60 -11.47
C HIS A 162 -0.49 -16.42 -11.35
N SER A 163 -1.17 -16.26 -10.23
CA SER A 163 -2.33 -17.08 -9.92
C SER A 163 -3.56 -16.81 -10.77
N LEU A 164 -3.87 -15.56 -11.08
CA LEU A 164 -5.01 -15.24 -11.93
C LEU A 164 -4.78 -15.69 -13.38
N ILE A 165 -3.53 -15.73 -13.84
CA ILE A 165 -3.18 -16.18 -15.19
C ILE A 165 -3.17 -17.72 -15.26
N PHE A 166 -2.61 -18.42 -14.27
CA PHE A 166 -2.32 -19.86 -14.37
C PHE A 166 -3.22 -20.79 -13.55
N ASP A 167 -3.86 -20.34 -12.47
CA ASP A 167 -4.70 -21.22 -11.62
C ASP A 167 -6.09 -21.53 -12.23
N GLY A 168 -6.31 -21.23 -13.51
CA GLY A 168 -7.62 -21.41 -14.19
C GLY A 168 -8.74 -20.52 -13.64
N SER A 169 -8.39 -19.54 -12.81
CA SER A 169 -9.31 -18.61 -12.15
C SER A 169 -9.41 -17.27 -12.89
N ALA A 170 -9.53 -17.32 -14.23
CA ALA A 170 -9.87 -16.13 -15.00
C ALA A 170 -11.13 -15.53 -14.38
N ASN A 171 -11.04 -14.27 -13.92
CA ASN A 171 -12.14 -13.65 -13.20
C ASN A 171 -13.36 -13.59 -14.15
N PRO A 172 -14.44 -14.35 -13.90
CA PRO A 172 -15.57 -14.40 -14.82
C PRO A 172 -16.22 -13.02 -15.01
N ALA A 173 -16.10 -12.15 -14.00
CA ALA A 173 -16.60 -10.78 -14.04
C ALA A 173 -15.77 -9.86 -14.95
N HIS A 174 -14.49 -10.18 -15.19
CA HIS A 174 -13.59 -9.34 -15.97
C HIS A 174 -12.70 -10.18 -16.92
N PRO A 175 -13.28 -10.78 -17.97
CA PRO A 175 -12.57 -11.68 -18.87
C PRO A 175 -11.49 -11.01 -19.73
N LYS A 176 -11.49 -9.67 -19.79
CA LYS A 176 -10.50 -8.87 -20.55
C LYS A 176 -9.25 -8.50 -19.75
N HIS A 177 -9.24 -8.77 -18.44
CA HIS A 177 -8.10 -8.45 -17.60
C HIS A 177 -6.94 -9.42 -17.84
N ILE A 178 -5.72 -8.90 -17.69
CA ILE A 178 -4.48 -9.67 -17.72
C ILE A 178 -4.01 -9.78 -16.27
N GLY A 179 -4.37 -10.89 -15.63
CA GLY A 179 -4.24 -11.03 -14.19
C GLY A 179 -5.07 -9.98 -13.44
N THR A 180 -4.40 -9.10 -12.69
CA THR A 180 -5.04 -7.96 -12.00
C THR A 180 -5.09 -6.67 -12.82
N ILE A 181 -4.46 -6.62 -14.00
CA ILE A 181 -4.34 -5.40 -14.81
C ILE A 181 -5.47 -5.35 -15.83
N ASP A 182 -6.13 -4.21 -15.90
CA ASP A 182 -7.04 -3.87 -16.98
C ASP A 182 -6.29 -3.04 -18.04
N PRO A 183 -6.11 -3.55 -19.27
CA PRO A 183 -5.45 -2.81 -20.33
C PRO A 183 -6.26 -1.60 -20.83
N ASP A 184 -7.55 -1.51 -20.52
CA ASP A 184 -8.47 -0.46 -20.98
C ASP A 184 -9.31 0.10 -19.81
N CYS A 185 -8.66 0.33 -18.66
CA CYS A 185 -9.31 0.73 -17.41
C CYS A 185 -10.04 2.06 -17.55
N ASP A 186 -11.37 2.04 -17.44
CA ASP A 186 -12.20 3.25 -17.40
C ASP A 186 -12.12 3.89 -16.01
N VAL A 187 -11.36 4.99 -15.93
CA VAL A 187 -11.09 5.69 -14.67
C VAL A 187 -12.39 6.24 -14.06
N THR A 188 -13.33 6.68 -14.89
CA THR A 188 -14.57 7.31 -14.42
C THR A 188 -15.49 6.27 -13.78
N GLU A 189 -15.54 5.05 -14.31
CA GLU A 189 -16.31 3.96 -13.70
C GLU A 189 -15.73 3.56 -12.34
N VAL A 190 -14.40 3.44 -12.21
CA VAL A 190 -13.77 3.13 -10.91
C VAL A 190 -14.01 4.24 -9.88
N VAL A 191 -14.07 5.50 -10.31
CA VAL A 191 -14.47 6.65 -9.48
C VAL A 191 -15.89 6.50 -8.96
N LYS A 192 -16.85 6.14 -9.81
CA LYS A 192 -18.24 5.92 -9.41
C LYS A 192 -18.37 4.74 -8.45
N ASP A 193 -17.77 3.60 -8.78
CA ASP A 193 -17.81 2.40 -7.94
C ASP A 193 -17.28 2.66 -6.52
N ALA A 194 -16.15 3.37 -6.41
CA ALA A 194 -15.54 3.72 -5.14
C ALA A 194 -16.38 4.76 -4.36
N PHE A 195 -16.99 5.71 -5.07
CA PHE A 195 -17.90 6.68 -4.48
C PHE A 195 -19.16 5.99 -3.93
N ASP A 196 -19.84 5.16 -4.72
CA ASP A 196 -21.08 4.48 -4.33
C ASP A 196 -20.86 3.57 -3.11
N SER A 197 -19.74 2.84 -3.08
CA SER A 197 -19.37 2.01 -1.94
C SER A 197 -19.07 2.84 -0.69
N SER A 198 -18.44 4.00 -0.84
CA SER A 198 -18.20 4.93 0.28
C SER A 198 -19.50 5.60 0.75
N LYS A 199 -20.40 5.94 -0.19
CA LYS A 199 -21.72 6.53 0.03
C LYS A 199 -22.56 5.59 0.89
N MET A 200 -22.62 4.30 0.52
CA MET A 200 -23.31 3.26 1.28
C MET A 200 -22.83 3.19 2.74
N LEU A 201 -21.51 3.23 2.99
CA LEU A 201 -20.96 3.21 4.34
C LEU A 201 -21.24 4.51 5.11
N CYS A 202 -21.18 5.65 4.42
CA CYS A 202 -21.49 6.96 4.98
C CYS A 202 -22.96 7.03 5.42
N GLU A 203 -23.89 6.60 4.57
CA GLU A 203 -25.32 6.54 4.86
C GLU A 203 -25.64 5.56 5.98
N GLN A 204 -24.97 4.40 6.02
CA GLN A 204 -25.15 3.44 7.10
C GLN A 204 -24.75 4.04 8.47
N TYR A 205 -23.75 4.92 8.51
CA TYR A 205 -23.23 5.48 9.76
C TYR A 205 -23.88 6.82 10.15
N TYR A 206 -24.07 7.73 9.20
CA TYR A 206 -24.58 9.09 9.43
C TYR A 206 -26.03 9.31 8.96
N LEU A 207 -26.66 8.31 8.33
CA LEU A 207 -28.01 8.41 7.75
C LEU A 207 -28.15 9.45 6.62
N THR A 208 -27.03 9.97 6.13
CA THR A 208 -26.94 10.94 5.03
C THR A 208 -25.56 10.85 4.37
N SER A 209 -25.43 11.41 3.17
CA SER A 209 -24.17 11.47 2.42
C SER A 209 -24.16 12.63 1.43
N PRO A 210 -23.00 13.23 1.11
CA PRO A 210 -22.90 14.21 0.03
C PRO A 210 -23.00 13.53 -1.34
N GLU A 211 -23.51 14.24 -2.34
CA GLU A 211 -23.51 13.79 -3.74
C GLU A 211 -22.14 14.01 -4.42
N ILE A 212 -21.96 13.44 -5.61
CA ILE A 212 -20.74 13.59 -6.44
C ILE A 212 -20.97 14.51 -7.64
N ASP A 213 -19.96 15.32 -7.97
CA ASP A 213 -19.91 16.15 -9.18
C ASP A 213 -18.61 15.83 -9.95
N ILE A 214 -18.71 15.12 -11.08
CA ILE A 214 -17.55 14.66 -11.86
C ILE A 214 -17.34 15.53 -13.10
N THR A 215 -16.16 16.12 -13.22
CA THR A 215 -15.68 16.80 -14.44
C THR A 215 -14.54 16.01 -15.08
N GLN A 216 -14.62 15.77 -16.38
CA GLN A 216 -13.62 15.04 -17.17
C GLN A 216 -12.90 15.99 -18.14
N VAL A 217 -11.59 15.83 -18.28
CA VAL A 217 -10.76 16.58 -19.22
C VAL A 217 -9.80 15.62 -19.92
N ASN A 218 -10.07 15.25 -21.16
CA ASN A 218 -9.18 14.40 -21.94
C ASN A 218 -8.44 15.22 -23.00
N ALA A 219 -7.17 15.55 -22.74
CA ALA A 219 -6.37 16.35 -23.67
C ALA A 219 -5.96 15.55 -24.92
N LYS A 220 -5.97 14.21 -24.86
CA LYS A 220 -5.64 13.33 -26.00
C LYS A 220 -6.83 13.12 -26.94
N GLY A 221 -8.05 13.20 -26.41
CA GLY A 221 -9.29 13.04 -27.18
C GLY A 221 -10.47 13.59 -26.40
N PRO A 222 -10.90 14.84 -26.62
CA PRO A 222 -11.91 15.51 -25.80
C PRO A 222 -13.22 14.74 -25.61
N ASP A 223 -13.65 14.00 -26.62
CA ASP A 223 -14.89 13.20 -26.62
C ASP A 223 -14.66 11.73 -26.27
N GLN A 224 -13.42 11.32 -25.98
CA GLN A 224 -13.08 9.93 -25.66
C GLN A 224 -13.08 9.69 -24.14
N PRO A 225 -13.54 8.51 -23.69
CA PRO A 225 -13.42 8.12 -22.29
C PRO A 225 -11.97 8.18 -21.76
N LEU A 226 -11.83 8.48 -20.48
CA LEU A 226 -10.53 8.54 -19.80
C LEU A 226 -10.06 7.13 -19.45
N ARG A 227 -9.30 6.53 -20.36
CA ARG A 227 -8.80 5.16 -20.21
C ARG A 227 -7.30 5.10 -20.10
N ILE A 228 -6.82 4.27 -19.17
CA ILE A 228 -5.40 3.97 -18.99
C ILE A 228 -5.20 2.48 -18.75
N VAL A 229 -3.97 2.01 -18.93
CA VAL A 229 -3.55 0.71 -18.42
C VAL A 229 -3.33 0.82 -16.92
N TYR A 230 -4.08 0.10 -16.10
CA TYR A 230 -3.90 0.15 -14.64
C TYR A 230 -4.40 -1.10 -13.91
N VAL A 231 -4.17 -1.17 -12.60
CA VAL A 231 -4.77 -2.16 -11.70
C VAL A 231 -6.02 -1.55 -11.07
N PRO A 232 -7.25 -1.89 -11.50
CA PRO A 232 -8.47 -1.21 -11.04
C PRO A 232 -8.65 -1.27 -9.52
N SER A 233 -8.29 -2.38 -8.89
CA SER A 233 -8.40 -2.55 -7.43
C SER A 233 -7.46 -1.62 -6.63
N HIS A 234 -6.30 -1.26 -7.19
CA HIS A 234 -5.41 -0.28 -6.56
C HIS A 234 -6.01 1.12 -6.63
N LEU A 235 -6.54 1.49 -7.80
CA LEU A 235 -7.22 2.77 -8.01
C LEU A 235 -8.46 2.90 -7.12
N TYR A 236 -9.30 1.87 -7.11
CA TYR A 236 -10.49 1.77 -6.26
C TYR A 236 -10.12 1.98 -4.79
N HIS A 237 -9.09 1.29 -4.28
CA HIS A 237 -8.70 1.44 -2.88
C HIS A 237 -8.33 2.88 -2.51
N MET A 238 -7.54 3.57 -3.34
CA MET A 238 -7.17 4.97 -3.11
C MET A 238 -8.40 5.88 -3.10
N LEU A 239 -9.28 5.73 -4.10
CA LEU A 239 -10.48 6.54 -4.24
C LEU A 239 -11.44 6.30 -3.09
N PHE A 240 -11.66 5.04 -2.71
CA PHE A 240 -12.54 4.65 -1.61
C PHE A 240 -12.08 5.26 -0.27
N GLU A 241 -10.78 5.18 0.06
CA GLU A 241 -10.27 5.79 1.29
C GLU A 241 -10.39 7.32 1.28
N LEU A 242 -10.15 7.97 0.13
CA LEU A 242 -10.30 9.42 -0.01
C LEU A 242 -11.78 9.85 0.08
N PHE A 243 -12.71 9.12 -0.53
CA PHE A 243 -14.13 9.41 -0.47
C PHE A 243 -14.68 9.26 0.94
N LYS A 244 -14.33 8.20 1.67
CA LYS A 244 -14.71 8.08 3.10
C LYS A 244 -14.26 9.29 3.91
N ASN A 245 -13.03 9.75 3.72
CA ASN A 245 -12.48 10.90 4.44
C ASN A 245 -13.21 12.20 4.06
N ALA A 246 -13.44 12.44 2.77
CA ALA A 246 -14.16 13.61 2.26
C ALA A 246 -15.61 13.64 2.74
N MET A 247 -16.31 12.50 2.69
CA MET A 247 -17.68 12.34 3.16
C MET A 247 -17.79 12.58 4.66
N ARG A 248 -16.94 11.92 5.46
CA ARG A 248 -16.87 12.12 6.92
C ARG A 248 -16.67 13.59 7.27
N ALA A 249 -15.66 14.23 6.70
CA ALA A 249 -15.35 15.63 6.99
C ALA A 249 -16.52 16.55 6.59
N THR A 250 -17.16 16.29 5.44
CA THR A 250 -18.29 17.08 4.95
C THR A 250 -19.49 16.96 5.86
N VAL A 251 -19.88 15.75 6.24
CA VAL A 251 -21.02 15.49 7.12
C VAL A 251 -20.79 16.06 8.52
N GLU A 252 -19.64 15.79 9.13
CA GLU A 252 -19.30 16.29 10.48
C GLU A 252 -19.26 17.83 10.52
N THR A 253 -18.83 18.49 9.44
CA THR A 253 -18.79 19.96 9.37
C THR A 253 -20.17 20.59 9.14
N HIS A 254 -21.09 19.86 8.50
CA HIS A 254 -22.40 20.36 8.05
C HIS A 254 -23.56 19.66 8.78
N GLU A 255 -23.36 19.21 10.01
CA GLU A 255 -24.35 18.42 10.77
C GLU A 255 -25.73 19.10 10.86
N MET A 256 -25.76 20.45 10.92
CA MET A 256 -26.98 21.25 11.00
C MET A 256 -27.51 21.73 9.64
N ALA A 257 -26.84 21.39 8.53
CA ALA A 257 -27.23 21.86 7.20
C ALA A 257 -28.31 20.94 6.59
N LEU A 258 -29.32 21.54 5.95
CA LEU A 258 -30.35 20.81 5.21
C LEU A 258 -29.81 20.08 3.97
N HIS A 259 -28.74 20.61 3.37
CA HIS A 259 -28.11 20.06 2.19
C HIS A 259 -26.59 20.06 2.36
N LEU A 260 -25.97 18.92 2.05
CA LEU A 260 -24.53 18.76 2.08
C LEU A 260 -23.91 19.26 0.76
N PRO A 261 -22.77 19.96 0.82
CA PRO A 261 -22.06 20.33 -0.40
C PRO A 261 -21.53 19.06 -1.10
N PRO A 262 -21.61 18.99 -2.44
CA PRO A 262 -21.16 17.81 -3.17
C PRO A 262 -19.63 17.68 -3.14
N VAL A 263 -19.15 16.43 -3.16
CA VAL A 263 -17.74 16.11 -3.37
C VAL A 263 -17.43 16.27 -4.86
N LYS A 264 -16.53 17.19 -5.20
CA LYS A 264 -16.16 17.47 -6.59
C LYS A 264 -14.98 16.62 -7.01
N VAL A 265 -15.11 15.93 -8.13
CA VAL A 265 -14.05 15.12 -8.72
C VAL A 265 -13.68 15.68 -10.08
N ARG A 266 -12.39 15.91 -10.31
CA ARG A 266 -11.86 16.25 -11.63
C ARG A 266 -10.88 15.18 -12.07
N VAL A 267 -11.17 14.54 -13.20
CA VAL A 267 -10.27 13.57 -13.83
C VAL A 267 -9.69 14.21 -15.09
N SER A 268 -8.36 14.22 -15.21
CA SER A 268 -7.65 14.81 -16.34
C SER A 268 -6.64 13.82 -16.90
N LEU A 269 -6.62 13.61 -18.22
CA LEU A 269 -5.61 12.83 -18.91
C LEU A 269 -4.78 13.72 -19.83
N GLY A 270 -3.49 13.85 -19.51
CA GLY A 270 -2.49 14.53 -20.31
C GLY A 270 -1.63 13.58 -21.14
N SER A 271 -0.51 14.09 -21.66
CA SER A 271 0.51 13.31 -22.36
C SER A 271 1.15 12.27 -21.45
N GLU A 272 1.63 12.72 -20.28
CA GLU A 272 2.43 11.94 -19.33
C GLU A 272 1.65 11.46 -18.11
N ASP A 273 0.70 12.25 -17.64
CA ASP A 273 0.01 12.01 -16.37
C ASP A 273 -1.50 11.87 -16.55
N LEU A 274 -2.08 10.95 -15.78
CA LEU A 274 -3.49 10.96 -15.40
C LEU A 274 -3.58 11.55 -13.99
N THR A 275 -4.43 12.56 -13.81
CA THR A 275 -4.63 13.24 -12.52
C THR A 275 -6.08 13.14 -12.09
N ILE A 276 -6.31 12.72 -10.84
CA ILE A 276 -7.63 12.70 -10.22
C ILE A 276 -7.59 13.62 -9.00
N LYS A 277 -8.37 14.71 -9.03
CA LYS A 277 -8.53 15.61 -7.89
C LYS A 277 -9.90 15.42 -7.27
N ILE A 278 -9.94 15.09 -5.99
CA ILE A 278 -11.15 15.02 -5.15
C ILE A 278 -11.14 16.22 -4.21
N SER A 279 -12.18 17.04 -4.26
CA SER A 279 -12.31 18.25 -3.45
C SER A 279 -13.59 18.22 -2.63
N ASP A 280 -13.46 18.35 -1.33
CA ASP A 280 -14.57 18.48 -0.38
C ASP A 280 -14.71 19.91 0.13
N ARG A 281 -15.81 20.14 0.87
CA ARG A 281 -16.01 21.34 1.70
C ARG A 281 -16.15 20.94 3.17
N GLY A 282 -15.32 20.02 3.65
CA GLY A 282 -15.38 19.48 5.00
C GLY A 282 -14.56 20.29 6.02
N GLY A 283 -14.53 21.62 5.91
CA GLY A 283 -13.90 22.50 6.90
C GLY A 283 -12.36 22.55 6.86
N GLY A 284 -11.71 21.60 6.21
CA GLY A 284 -10.26 21.62 5.97
C GLY A 284 -9.40 21.28 7.20
N VAL A 285 -8.08 21.39 7.04
CA VAL A 285 -7.06 20.97 8.00
C VAL A 285 -5.96 22.05 8.06
N PRO A 286 -5.54 22.48 9.27
CA PRO A 286 -4.41 23.40 9.43
C PRO A 286 -3.14 22.85 8.78
N LEU A 287 -2.38 23.72 8.09
CA LEU A 287 -1.17 23.34 7.35
C LEU A 287 -0.18 22.50 8.21
N ARG A 288 0.04 22.88 9.47
CA ARG A 288 0.92 22.18 10.42
C ARG A 288 0.55 20.72 10.70
N LYS A 289 -0.68 20.29 10.35
CA LYS A 289 -1.17 18.92 10.55
C LYS A 289 -1.13 18.08 9.27
N ILE A 290 -0.95 18.68 8.09
CA ILE A 290 -1.06 17.99 6.80
C ILE A 290 -0.08 16.83 6.68
N GLU A 291 1.20 17.06 7.00
CA GLU A 291 2.21 15.99 6.95
C GLU A 291 1.90 14.86 7.93
N ARG A 292 1.35 15.20 9.09
CA ARG A 292 0.97 14.23 10.13
C ARG A 292 -0.18 13.32 9.70
N LEU A 293 -1.03 13.73 8.75
CA LEU A 293 -2.11 12.88 8.22
C LEU A 293 -1.57 11.61 7.53
N PHE A 294 -0.33 11.66 7.03
CA PHE A 294 0.35 10.50 6.45
C PHE A 294 1.13 9.68 7.49
N SER A 295 1.11 10.05 8.77
CA SER A 295 1.81 9.30 9.81
C SER A 295 0.96 8.13 10.29
N TYR A 296 1.52 6.91 10.28
CA TYR A 296 0.84 5.71 10.78
C TYR A 296 0.52 5.77 12.29
N MET A 297 1.27 6.58 13.04
CA MET A 297 1.07 6.75 14.49
C MET A 297 0.13 7.91 14.83
N TYR A 298 -0.43 8.58 13.82
CA TYR A 298 -1.38 9.68 13.96
C TYR A 298 -2.75 9.27 13.42
N SER A 299 -3.78 9.32 14.26
CA SER A 299 -5.18 9.16 13.86
C SER A 299 -6.04 10.17 14.60
N THR A 300 -7.08 10.65 13.93
CA THR A 300 -8.12 11.53 14.49
C THR A 300 -9.38 10.77 14.91
N ALA A 301 -9.44 9.47 14.61
CA ALA A 301 -10.53 8.59 15.03
C ALA A 301 -10.15 7.82 16.31
N PRO A 302 -11.12 7.51 17.19
CA PRO A 302 -10.88 6.57 18.28
C PRO A 302 -10.43 5.21 17.72
N SER A 303 -9.51 4.53 18.42
CA SER A 303 -9.07 3.19 18.03
C SER A 303 -10.27 2.25 17.97
N PRO A 304 -10.40 1.43 16.92
CA PRO A 304 -11.47 0.43 16.86
C PRO A 304 -11.29 -0.55 18.02
N VAL A 305 -12.19 -0.48 18.99
CA VAL A 305 -12.36 -1.46 20.05
C VAL A 305 -12.97 -2.70 19.39
N ASP A 306 -12.27 -3.84 19.46
CA ASP A 306 -12.62 -5.16 18.89
C ASP A 306 -12.39 -5.38 17.38
N VAL A 307 -11.20 -5.89 17.07
CA VAL A 307 -10.84 -6.46 15.75
C VAL A 307 -11.52 -7.83 15.51
N ASP A 308 -12.04 -8.47 16.56
CA ASP A 308 -12.48 -9.87 16.50
C ASP A 308 -13.95 -10.08 16.08
N ASN A 309 -14.79 -9.04 16.00
CA ASN A 309 -16.24 -9.24 15.82
C ASN A 309 -17.01 -8.29 14.89
N SER A 310 -16.35 -7.40 14.13
CA SER A 310 -17.06 -6.55 13.16
C SER A 310 -16.91 -7.09 11.72
N ARG A 311 -17.99 -7.69 11.20
CA ARG A 311 -18.15 -7.96 9.76
C ARG A 311 -18.26 -6.67 8.92
N ASN A 312 -18.29 -5.50 9.56
CA ASN A 312 -18.46 -4.20 8.93
C ASN A 312 -17.19 -3.38 9.13
N ALA A 313 -16.54 -2.98 8.03
CA ALA A 313 -15.41 -2.06 8.08
C ALA A 313 -15.90 -0.69 8.58
N PRO A 314 -15.39 -0.16 9.71
CA PRO A 314 -15.79 1.17 10.19
C PRO A 314 -15.35 2.26 9.19
N LEU A 315 -16.11 3.35 9.12
CA LEU A 315 -15.83 4.47 8.21
C LEU A 315 -14.43 5.09 8.47
N ALA A 316 -13.99 5.07 9.74
CA ALA A 316 -12.64 5.42 10.16
C ALA A 316 -12.03 4.29 11.01
N GLY A 317 -10.71 4.07 10.90
CA GLY A 317 -10.00 2.98 11.57
C GLY A 317 -8.63 3.39 12.11
N PHE A 318 -7.64 2.49 12.07
CA PHE A 318 -6.28 2.66 12.60
C PHE A 318 -5.48 3.88 12.08
N GLY A 319 -6.01 4.68 11.14
CA GLY A 319 -5.29 5.81 10.54
C GLY A 319 -4.40 5.42 9.34
N TYR A 320 -4.50 4.18 8.85
CA TYR A 320 -3.61 3.66 7.81
C TYR A 320 -4.10 3.93 6.38
N GLY A 321 -5.36 4.34 6.20
CA GLY A 321 -5.98 4.49 4.87
C GLY A 321 -5.24 5.47 3.96
N LEU A 322 -4.95 6.67 4.46
CA LEU A 322 -4.27 7.71 3.68
C LEU A 322 -2.81 7.37 3.34
N PRO A 323 -1.94 6.96 4.29
CA PRO A 323 -0.57 6.59 3.94
C PRO A 323 -0.50 5.37 3.02
N ILE A 324 -1.34 4.35 3.22
CA ILE A 324 -1.39 3.19 2.31
C ILE A 324 -1.87 3.61 0.92
N SER A 325 -2.88 4.48 0.81
CA SER A 325 -3.32 5.02 -0.48
C SER A 325 -2.19 5.74 -1.22
N ARG A 326 -1.36 6.50 -0.50
CA ARG A 326 -0.18 7.13 -1.08
C ARG A 326 0.86 6.10 -1.56
N LEU A 327 1.03 4.99 -0.86
CA LEU A 327 1.90 3.91 -1.33
C LEU A 327 1.37 3.26 -2.61
N TYR A 328 0.06 3.02 -2.72
CA TYR A 328 -0.54 2.52 -3.96
C TYR A 328 -0.31 3.45 -5.15
N ALA A 329 -0.40 4.77 -4.95
CA ALA A 329 -0.07 5.75 -5.99
C ALA A 329 1.43 5.69 -6.37
N LYS A 330 2.31 5.71 -5.36
CA LYS A 330 3.77 5.69 -5.55
C LYS A 330 4.30 4.38 -6.12
N TYR A 331 3.57 3.28 -5.96
CA TYR A 331 4.01 1.96 -6.38
C TYR A 331 4.30 1.88 -7.88
N PHE A 332 3.53 2.57 -8.71
CA PHE A 332 3.76 2.70 -10.15
C PHE A 332 4.14 4.14 -10.56
N GLN A 333 5.07 4.74 -9.82
CA GLN A 333 5.65 6.08 -10.10
C GLN A 333 4.67 7.26 -10.06
N GLY A 334 3.50 7.08 -9.45
CA GLY A 334 2.57 8.16 -9.12
C GLY A 334 2.88 8.84 -7.80
N ASP A 335 1.93 9.65 -7.32
CA ASP A 335 1.92 10.19 -5.94
C ASP A 335 0.48 10.54 -5.51
N LEU A 336 0.29 10.69 -4.21
CA LEU A 336 -0.93 11.24 -3.61
C LEU A 336 -0.56 12.43 -2.74
N GLN A 337 -1.17 13.58 -3.00
CA GLN A 337 -0.92 14.84 -2.31
C GLN A 337 -2.21 15.42 -1.75
N LEU A 338 -2.11 16.10 -0.60
CA LEU A 338 -3.23 16.80 0.04
C LEU A 338 -2.94 18.30 0.11
N TYR A 339 -3.96 19.09 -0.22
CA TYR A 339 -3.96 20.55 -0.11
C TYR A 339 -5.22 20.96 0.62
N SER A 340 -5.09 21.65 1.74
CA SER A 340 -6.25 22.03 2.55
C SER A 340 -6.27 23.51 2.83
N MET A 341 -7.48 24.04 2.93
CA MET A 341 -7.75 25.42 3.36
C MET A 341 -8.58 25.32 4.64
N GLU A 342 -7.94 25.58 5.78
CA GLU A 342 -8.60 25.58 7.09
C GLU A 342 -9.78 26.57 7.10
N GLY A 343 -10.93 26.09 7.55
CA GLY A 343 -12.21 26.81 7.50
C GLY A 343 -13.01 26.61 6.21
N TYR A 344 -12.48 25.89 5.21
CA TYR A 344 -13.17 25.68 3.92
C TYR A 344 -13.29 24.20 3.53
N GLY A 345 -12.17 23.53 3.28
CA GLY A 345 -12.19 22.16 2.74
C GLY A 345 -10.82 21.66 2.30
N THR A 346 -10.79 20.41 1.82
CA THR A 346 -9.56 19.73 1.39
C THR A 346 -9.64 19.28 -0.06
N SER A 347 -8.50 19.27 -0.74
CA SER A 347 -8.31 18.67 -2.05
C SER A 347 -7.24 17.58 -1.98
N ALA A 348 -7.60 16.37 -2.34
CA ALA A 348 -6.69 15.25 -2.54
C ALA A 348 -6.42 15.05 -4.03
N VAL A 349 -5.16 14.91 -4.42
CA VAL A 349 -4.75 14.73 -5.82
C VAL A 349 -3.96 13.43 -5.95
N ILE A 350 -4.47 12.52 -6.77
CA ILE A 350 -3.76 11.31 -7.21
C ILE A 350 -3.14 11.60 -8.57
N TYR A 351 -1.84 11.34 -8.70
CA TYR A 351 -1.10 11.34 -9.96
C TYR A 351 -0.74 9.92 -10.34
N LEU A 352 -1.04 9.52 -11.57
CA LEU A 352 -0.68 8.24 -12.15
C LEU A 352 0.00 8.46 -13.50
N LYS A 353 0.88 7.56 -13.91
CA LYS A 353 1.47 7.59 -15.25
C LYS A 353 0.44 7.19 -16.31
N ALA A 354 0.33 8.01 -17.36
CA ALA A 354 -0.56 7.76 -18.48
C ALA A 354 -0.05 6.63 -19.39
N LEU A 355 1.27 6.40 -19.42
CA LEU A 355 1.92 5.39 -20.25
C LEU A 355 2.36 4.19 -19.40
N SER A 356 2.00 2.97 -19.82
CA SER A 356 2.33 1.73 -19.11
C SER A 356 3.83 1.40 -19.10
N SER A 357 4.61 1.99 -20.01
CA SER A 357 6.07 1.92 -20.03
C SER A 357 6.71 2.62 -18.83
N ASP A 358 6.07 3.70 -18.37
CA ASP A 358 6.60 4.58 -17.33
C ASP A 358 6.07 4.17 -15.95
N SER A 359 5.00 3.38 -15.92
CA SER A 359 4.44 2.72 -14.74
C SER A 359 5.34 1.56 -14.27
N VAL A 360 6.49 1.88 -13.69
CA VAL A 360 7.47 0.90 -13.15
C VAL A 360 7.29 0.70 -11.65
N GLU A 361 7.40 -0.53 -11.15
CA GLU A 361 7.39 -0.82 -9.71
C GLU A 361 8.42 0.02 -8.94
N ARG A 362 8.00 0.68 -7.86
CA ARG A 362 8.86 1.34 -6.88
C ARG A 362 9.08 0.41 -5.69
N LEU A 363 10.26 -0.21 -5.60
CA LEU A 363 10.56 -1.24 -4.60
C LEU A 363 11.55 -0.75 -3.53
N PRO A 364 11.37 -1.14 -2.26
CA PRO A 364 12.38 -0.92 -1.23
C PRO A 364 13.60 -1.82 -1.45
N VAL A 365 14.80 -1.25 -1.36
CA VAL A 365 16.06 -1.97 -1.45
C VAL A 365 16.82 -1.83 -0.14
N TYR A 366 17.16 -2.95 0.49
CA TYR A 366 18.01 -2.99 1.68
C TYR A 366 19.47 -2.82 1.26
N ASN A 367 20.09 -1.73 1.70
CA ASN A 367 21.48 -1.39 1.42
C ASN A 367 22.02 -0.42 2.49
N GLN A 368 23.26 0.04 2.33
CA GLN A 368 23.87 0.97 3.29
C GLN A 368 23.08 2.28 3.45
N SER A 369 22.44 2.77 2.38
CA SER A 369 21.60 3.96 2.46
C SER A 369 20.35 3.72 3.31
N ALA A 370 19.70 2.55 3.18
CA ALA A 370 18.59 2.16 4.03
C ALA A 370 19.01 2.05 5.50
N ILE A 371 20.16 1.46 5.78
CA ILE A 371 20.71 1.33 7.15
C ILE A 371 20.91 2.70 7.80
N ARG A 372 21.43 3.69 7.06
CA ARG A 372 21.67 5.04 7.60
C ARG A 372 20.39 5.68 8.14
N HIS A 373 19.24 5.47 7.50
CA HIS A 373 17.97 6.02 7.99
C HIS A 373 17.65 5.54 9.41
N TYR A 374 17.92 4.27 9.73
CA TYR A 374 17.67 3.71 11.06
C TYR A 374 18.69 4.13 12.12
N GLN A 375 19.86 4.62 11.69
CA GLN A 375 20.96 5.02 12.57
C GLN A 375 20.97 6.53 12.86
N THR A 376 20.15 7.31 12.17
CA THR A 376 20.05 8.76 12.35
C THR A 376 19.66 9.09 13.80
N SER A 377 20.54 9.79 14.52
CA SER A 377 20.27 10.30 15.86
C SER A 377 19.54 11.64 15.82
N ASN A 378 19.06 12.14 16.97
CA ASN A 378 18.60 13.52 17.10
C ASN A 378 19.69 14.50 16.64
N GLU A 379 19.52 15.09 15.47
CA GLU A 379 20.34 16.20 15.00
C GLU A 379 19.78 17.51 15.55
N ALA A 380 20.65 18.51 15.74
CA ALA A 380 20.19 19.85 16.06
C ALA A 380 19.34 20.36 14.88
N ASP A 381 18.27 21.09 15.17
CA ASP A 381 17.42 21.64 14.12
C ASP A 381 18.24 22.59 13.24
N ASP A 382 18.11 22.44 11.92
CA ASP A 382 18.82 23.26 10.93
C ASP A 382 18.35 24.73 10.95
N TRP A 383 17.22 25.00 11.62
CA TRP A 383 16.58 26.31 11.69
C TRP A 383 16.34 26.76 13.14
N CYS A 384 16.28 28.08 13.34
CA CYS A 384 16.06 28.65 14.68
C CYS A 384 14.69 28.27 15.24
N MET A 385 14.67 27.66 16.43
CA MET A 385 13.46 27.38 17.19
C MET A 385 13.15 28.54 18.16
N PRO A 386 11.95 29.15 18.10
CA PRO A 386 11.60 30.25 18.99
C PRO A 386 11.44 29.79 20.44
N SER A 387 11.76 30.65 21.40
CA SER A 387 11.56 30.38 22.82
C SER A 387 10.07 30.22 23.15
N HIS A 388 9.72 29.16 23.90
CA HIS A 388 8.32 28.90 24.31
C HIS A 388 7.70 30.03 25.17
N THR A 389 8.51 30.93 25.72
CA THR A 389 8.10 32.12 26.46
C THR A 389 7.95 33.35 25.56
N ARG A 390 6.92 33.37 24.71
CA ARG A 390 6.40 34.62 24.13
C ARG A 390 4.87 34.65 24.27
N SER A 391 4.42 34.87 25.49
CA SER A 391 3.10 35.45 25.74
C SER A 391 3.17 36.93 25.39
N ILE A 392 2.53 37.34 24.30
CA ILE A 392 2.14 38.74 24.05
C ILE A 392 0.63 38.81 24.27
#